data_AF-A0AA38CJR5-F1
#
_entry.id   AF-A0AA38CJR5-F1
#
_cell.length_a   1.000
_cell.length_b   1.000
_cell.length_c   1.000
_cell.angle_alpha   90.00
_cell.angle_beta   90.00
_cell.angle_gamma   90.00
#
_symmetry.space_group_name_H-M   'P 1'
#
loop_
_entity.id
_entity.type
_entity.pdbx_description
1 polymer ?
#
loop_
_entity_poly.entity_id
_entity_poly.type
_entity_poly.pdbx_seq_one_letter_code
_entity_poly.pdbx_strand_id
1 'polypeptide(L)'
;MTVEEEAKKMVSEALFVISIGANDFVINFYLNRFVRRRYNVTQWQDLLTESLAGFVQNISDEGATRLAIIGLPPLGCLPAQITLHNPFRNSCYEKLNEVAASFNAKIMNLTQQKNGSIHGLRIDYYDTYGK
;
A
#
# COMPACT_ATOMS: atom_id res chain seq x y z
N MET A 1 -30.68 7.25 19.86
CA MET A 1 -29.47 7.16 19.03
C MET A 1 -29.74 7.98 17.78
N THR A 2 -28.91 8.97 17.47
CA THR A 2 -29.06 9.80 16.25
C THR A 2 -28.40 9.12 15.04
N VAL A 3 -28.72 9.56 13.82
CA VAL A 3 -28.06 9.07 12.59
C VAL A 3 -26.54 9.26 12.66
N GLU A 4 -26.08 10.34 13.29
CA GLU A 4 -24.65 10.62 13.47
C GLU A 4 -23.98 9.65 14.47
N GLU A 5 -24.67 9.31 15.56
CA GLU A 5 -24.20 8.31 16.52
C GLU A 5 -24.13 6.91 15.89
N GLU A 6 -25.11 6.56 15.05
CA GLU A 6 -25.10 5.29 14.31
C GLU A 6 -23.94 5.23 13.31
N ALA A 7 -23.70 6.30 12.56
CA ALA A 7 -22.58 6.37 11.63
C ALA A 7 -21.22 6.24 12.35
N LYS A 8 -21.02 6.98 13.45
CA LYS A 8 -19.81 6.89 14.27
C LYS A 8 -19.61 5.48 14.82
N LYS A 9 -20.68 4.84 15.29
CA LYS A 9 -20.62 3.45 15.76
C LYS A 9 -20.20 2.51 14.64
N MET A 10 -20.84 2.59 13.46
CA MET A 10 -20.49 1.77 12.30
C MET A 10 -19.03 1.91 11.90
N VAL A 11 -18.50 3.14 11.87
CA VAL A 11 -17.08 3.38 11.55
C VAL A 11 -16.16 2.77 12.59
N SER A 12 -16.45 2.95 13.89
CA SER A 12 -15.63 2.39 14.96
C SER A 12 -15.65 0.86 15.02
N GLU A 13 -16.72 0.24 14.52
CA GLU A 13 -16.91 -1.21 14.45
C GLU A 13 -16.48 -1.83 13.10
N ALA A 14 -16.18 -1.03 12.08
CA ALA A 14 -15.75 -1.56 10.79
C ALA A 14 -14.30 -2.10 10.83
N LEU A 15 -13.96 -2.91 9.83
CA LEU A 15 -12.58 -3.20 9.44
C LEU A 15 -12.30 -2.51 8.12
N PHE A 16 -11.29 -1.64 8.09
CA PHE A 16 -10.87 -0.95 6.88
C PHE A 16 -9.71 -1.69 6.23
N VAL A 17 -9.96 -2.27 5.07
CA VAL A 17 -8.94 -2.98 4.29
C VAL A 17 -8.36 -2.04 3.24
N ILE A 18 -7.05 -1.79 3.32
CA ILE A 18 -6.33 -0.81 2.50
C ILE A 18 -5.34 -1.55 1.60
N SER A 19 -5.41 -1.27 0.30
CA SER A 19 -4.50 -1.79 -0.72
C SER A 19 -4.02 -0.63 -1.60
N ILE A 20 -2.70 -0.44 -1.68
CA ILE A 20 -2.06 0.66 -2.40
C ILE A 20 -0.74 0.19 -3.04
N GLY A 21 -0.29 0.84 -4.12
CA GLY A 21 1.05 0.68 -4.67
C GLY A 21 1.10 -0.07 -6.00
N ALA A 22 0.25 -1.09 -6.21
CA ALA A 22 0.37 -1.96 -7.38
C ALA A 22 0.25 -1.16 -8.69
N ASN A 23 -0.85 -0.41 -8.84
CA ASN A 23 -1.05 0.47 -10.00
C ASN A 23 -0.09 1.65 -10.01
N ASP A 24 0.30 2.15 -8.84
CA ASP A 24 1.26 3.26 -8.71
C ASP A 24 2.63 2.91 -9.29
N PHE A 25 3.08 1.67 -9.12
CA PHE A 25 4.30 1.19 -9.76
C PHE A 25 4.05 0.75 -11.21
N VAL A 26 3.14 -0.20 -11.44
CA VAL A 26 3.07 -0.88 -12.75
C VAL A 26 2.44 -0.02 -13.84
N ILE A 27 1.57 0.94 -13.50
CA ILE A 27 0.91 1.83 -14.46
C ILE A 27 1.52 3.23 -14.38
N ASN A 28 1.57 3.82 -13.19
CA ASN A 28 1.90 5.24 -13.07
C ASN A 28 3.40 5.50 -13.12
N PHE A 29 4.24 4.72 -12.44
CA PHE A 29 5.68 4.95 -12.43
C PHE A 29 6.37 4.34 -13.64
N TYR A 30 6.21 3.03 -13.89
CA TYR A 30 7.01 2.35 -14.90
C TYR A 30 6.59 2.60 -16.35
N LEU A 31 5.31 2.89 -16.62
CA LEU A 31 4.83 3.24 -17.96
C LEU A 31 4.87 4.75 -18.26
N ASN A 32 4.86 5.62 -17.26
CA ASN A 32 4.88 7.08 -17.48
C ASN A 32 6.30 7.66 -17.41
N ARG A 33 6.86 8.00 -18.58
CA ARG A 33 8.21 8.59 -18.69
C ARG A 33 8.34 9.96 -18.00
N PHE A 34 7.27 10.73 -17.90
CA PHE A 34 7.30 12.04 -17.23
C PHE A 34 7.46 11.89 -15.71
N VAL A 35 6.76 10.92 -15.12
CA VAL A 35 6.90 10.59 -13.69
C VAL A 35 8.33 10.15 -13.38
N ARG A 36 8.89 9.23 -14.17
CA ARG A 36 10.27 8.74 -13.99
C ARG A 36 11.38 9.77 -14.24
N ARG A 37 11.06 10.89 -14.88
CA ARG A 37 11.98 12.04 -15.00
C ARG A 37 11.97 12.90 -13.74
N ARG A 38 10.87 12.89 -12.98
CA ARG A 38 10.68 13.72 -11.79
C ARG A 38 11.01 13.00 -10.49
N TYR A 39 10.75 11.69 -10.43
CA TYR A 39 10.95 10.87 -9.25
C TYR A 39 11.81 9.65 -9.58
N ASN A 40 12.77 9.36 -8.70
CA ASN A 40 13.34 8.02 -8.62
C ASN A 40 12.41 7.08 -7.83
N VAL A 41 12.72 5.78 -7.81
CA VAL A 41 11.86 4.76 -7.18
C VAL A 41 11.70 5.04 -5.68
N THR A 42 12.77 5.40 -4.97
CA THR A 42 12.72 5.70 -3.53
C THR A 42 11.82 6.89 -3.24
N GLN A 43 11.97 7.99 -3.99
CA GLN A 43 11.12 9.17 -3.84
C GLN A 43 9.65 8.87 -4.13
N TRP A 44 9.37 8.00 -5.11
CA TRP A 44 8.01 7.56 -5.39
C TRP A 44 7.44 6.70 -4.26
N GLN A 45 8.23 5.78 -3.71
CA GLN A 45 7.87 5.00 -2.53
C GLN A 45 7.59 5.90 -1.32
N ASP A 46 8.43 6.91 -1.09
CA ASP A 46 8.26 7.87 0.01
C ASP A 46 6.95 8.65 -0.14
N LEU A 47 6.66 9.15 -1.35
CA LEU A 47 5.41 9.84 -1.66
C LEU A 47 4.18 8.96 -1.37
N LEU A 48 4.20 7.69 -1.79
CA LEU A 48 3.10 6.75 -1.52
C LEU A 48 2.98 6.41 -0.03
N THR A 49 4.11 6.29 0.66
CA THR A 49 4.14 6.01 2.11
C THR A 49 3.59 7.19 2.90
N GLU A 50 3.94 8.43 2.52
CA GLU A 50 3.40 9.65 3.11
C GLU A 50 1.88 9.77 2.87
N SER A 51 1.43 9.47 1.64
CA SER A 51 0.00 9.45 1.31
C SER A 51 -0.77 8.43 2.17
N LEU A 52 -0.24 7.22 2.32
CA LEU A 52 -0.82 6.20 3.19
C LEU A 52 -0.82 6.63 4.66
N ALA A 53 0.27 7.24 5.14
CA ALA A 53 0.38 7.73 6.51
C ALA A 53 -0.66 8.82 6.81
N GLY A 54 -0.93 9.71 5.87
CA GLY A 54 -1.98 10.72 5.95
C GLY A 54 -3.37 10.10 5.92
N PHE A 55 -3.62 9.14 5.04
CA PHE A 55 -4.90 8.42 5.00
C PHE A 55 -5.21 7.71 6.32
N VAL A 56 -4.24 6.99 6.89
CA VAL A 56 -4.37 6.31 8.18
C VAL A 56 -4.70 7.30 9.30
N GLN A 57 -4.07 8.48 9.30
CA GLN A 57 -4.39 9.52 10.28
C GLN A 57 -5.84 9.99 10.12
N ASN A 58 -6.20 10.41 8.91
CA ASN A 58 -7.52 10.97 8.64
C ASN A 58 -8.65 9.98 8.98
N ILE A 59 -8.53 8.72 8.57
CA ILE A 59 -9.59 7.74 8.84
C ILE A 59 -9.68 7.38 10.32
N SER A 60 -8.56 7.44 11.05
CA SER A 60 -8.57 7.29 12.50
C SER A 60 -9.22 8.48 13.20
N ASP A 61 -9.00 9.70 12.69
CA ASP A 61 -9.65 10.92 13.22
C ASP A 61 -11.18 10.88 13.02
N GLU A 62 -11.65 10.19 11.97
CA GLU A 62 -13.07 9.88 11.73
C GLU A 62 -13.61 8.72 12.61
N GLY A 63 -12.78 8.12 13.46
CA GLY A 63 -13.17 7.11 14.45
C GLY A 63 -12.88 5.66 14.06
N ALA A 64 -12.17 5.40 12.96
CA ALA A 64 -11.76 4.05 12.61
C ALA A 64 -10.72 3.52 13.61
N THR A 65 -10.96 2.31 14.13
CA THR A 65 -10.07 1.69 15.14
C THR A 65 -9.35 0.45 14.62
N ARG A 66 -9.81 -0.15 13.51
CA ARG A 66 -9.29 -1.41 12.96
C ARG A 66 -8.99 -1.29 11.48
N LEU A 67 -7.71 -1.43 11.14
CA LEU A 67 -7.21 -1.35 9.77
C LEU A 67 -6.43 -2.62 9.43
N ALA A 68 -6.56 -3.08 8.18
CA ALA A 68 -5.70 -4.09 7.59
C ALA A 68 -5.03 -3.49 6.36
N ILE A 69 -3.69 -3.42 6.36
CA ILE A 69 -2.93 -2.94 5.21
C ILE A 69 -2.34 -4.12 4.47
N ILE A 70 -2.71 -4.26 3.21
CA ILE A 70 -2.33 -5.37 2.35
C ILE A 70 -1.01 -5.02 1.66
N GLY A 71 0.01 -5.86 1.86
CA GLY A 71 1.28 -5.77 1.14
C GLY A 71 1.11 -6.02 -0.36
N LEU A 72 2.07 -5.56 -1.14
CA LEU A 72 2.16 -5.85 -2.55
C LEU A 72 2.55 -7.32 -2.80
N PRO A 73 1.93 -7.98 -3.79
CA PRO A 73 2.41 -9.26 -4.29
C PRO A 73 3.71 -9.07 -5.09
N PRO A 74 4.36 -10.16 -5.54
CA PRO A 74 5.49 -10.07 -6.49
C PRO A 74 5.04 -9.47 -7.83
N LEU A 75 5.16 -8.15 -7.96
CA LEU A 75 4.66 -7.39 -9.11
C LEU A 75 5.27 -7.84 -10.45
N GLY A 76 6.52 -8.29 -10.45
CA GLY A 76 7.21 -8.79 -11.62
C GLY A 76 6.64 -10.12 -12.15
N CYS A 77 5.89 -10.84 -11.32
CA CYS A 77 5.23 -12.09 -11.69
C CYS A 77 3.79 -11.89 -12.23
N LEU A 78 3.28 -10.66 -12.28
CA LEU A 78 1.98 -10.38 -12.88
C LEU A 78 2.02 -10.72 -14.38
N PRO A 79 0.98 -11.37 -14.96
CA PRO A 79 0.99 -11.82 -16.36
C PRO A 79 1.31 -10.72 -17.37
N ALA A 80 0.79 -9.51 -17.14
CA ALA A 80 1.09 -8.35 -17.98
C ALA A 80 2.57 -7.94 -17.91
N GLN A 81 3.20 -8.03 -16.74
CA GLN A 81 4.60 -7.66 -16.55
C GLN A 81 5.55 -8.70 -17.13
N ILE A 82 5.22 -9.99 -17.03
CA ILE A 82 5.95 -11.07 -17.72
C ILE A 82 5.89 -10.83 -19.23
N THR A 83 4.70 -10.58 -19.79
CA THR A 83 4.52 -10.33 -21.22
C THR A 83 5.32 -9.10 -21.71
N LEU A 84 5.35 -8.02 -20.92
CA LEU A 84 6.03 -6.78 -21.30
C LEU A 84 7.56 -6.85 -21.17
N HIS A 85 8.07 -7.50 -20.12
CA HIS A 85 9.49 -7.45 -19.78
C HIS A 85 10.26 -8.74 -20.11
N ASN A 86 9.57 -9.88 -20.18
CA ASN A 86 10.14 -11.20 -20.46
C ASN A 86 9.28 -11.99 -21.48
N PRO A 87 8.94 -11.46 -22.67
CA PRO A 87 8.01 -12.12 -23.60
C PRO A 87 8.45 -13.52 -24.07
N PHE A 88 9.75 -13.82 -23.99
CA PHE A 88 10.34 -15.10 -24.41
C PHE A 88 10.87 -15.94 -23.25
N ARG A 89 10.74 -15.47 -22.02
CA ARG A 89 11.18 -16.16 -20.81
C ARG A 89 9.98 -16.16 -19.87
N ASN A 90 9.41 -17.34 -19.60
CA ASN A 90 8.26 -17.47 -18.68
C ASN A 90 8.69 -17.28 -17.21
N SER A 91 9.33 -16.14 -16.92
CA SER A 91 9.99 -15.79 -15.66
C SER A 91 9.59 -14.38 -15.24
N CYS A 92 9.56 -14.15 -13.93
CA CYS A 92 9.21 -12.86 -13.37
C CYS A 92 10.23 -11.78 -13.72
N TYR A 93 9.79 -10.52 -13.74
CA TYR A 93 10.68 -9.38 -13.88
C TYR A 93 11.18 -8.92 -12.50
N GLU A 94 12.36 -9.42 -12.11
CA GLU A 94 12.88 -9.27 -10.74
C GLU A 94 12.98 -7.83 -10.25
N LYS A 95 13.26 -6.87 -11.13
CA LYS A 95 13.32 -5.47 -10.74
C LYS A 95 12.01 -4.96 -10.14
N LEU A 96 10.85 -5.42 -10.62
CA LEU A 96 9.56 -5.05 -10.01
C LEU A 96 9.29 -5.80 -8.71
N ASN A 97 9.81 -7.02 -8.57
CA ASN A 97 9.75 -7.78 -7.32
C ASN A 97 10.55 -7.08 -6.21
N GLU A 98 11.76 -6.61 -6.50
CA GLU A 98 12.59 -5.81 -5.58
C GLU A 98 11.88 -4.53 -5.12
N VAL A 99 11.18 -3.85 -6.05
CA VAL A 99 10.38 -2.66 -5.71
C VAL A 99 9.21 -2.99 -4.80
N ALA A 100 8.50 -4.09 -5.06
CA ALA A 100 7.42 -4.54 -4.20
C ALA A 100 7.93 -4.89 -2.79
N ALA A 101 9.03 -5.65 -2.69
CA ALA A 101 9.63 -6.03 -1.42
C ALA A 101 10.10 -4.80 -0.60
N SER A 102 10.78 -3.85 -1.26
CA SER A 102 11.26 -2.63 -0.58
C SER A 102 10.11 -1.69 -0.15
N PHE A 103 9.04 -1.60 -0.94
CA PHE A 103 7.84 -0.84 -0.54
C PHE A 103 7.08 -1.53 0.61
N ASN A 104 6.97 -2.86 0.58
CA ASN A 104 6.39 -3.64 1.67
C ASN A 104 7.11 -3.39 3.00
N ALA A 105 8.44 -3.33 2.99
CA ALA A 105 9.22 -2.99 4.19
C ALA A 105 8.88 -1.59 4.74
N LYS A 106 8.64 -0.59 3.86
CA LYS A 106 8.19 0.75 4.27
C LYS A 106 6.79 0.73 4.88
N ILE A 107 5.85 0.00 4.28
CA ILE A 107 4.49 -0.17 4.82
C ILE A 107 4.51 -0.84 6.19
N MET A 108 5.33 -1.89 6.36
CA MET A 108 5.46 -2.59 7.64
C MET A 108 5.98 -1.64 8.73
N ASN A 109 6.99 -0.83 8.43
CA ASN A 109 7.51 0.17 9.36
C ASN A 109 6.44 1.21 9.71
N LEU A 110 5.75 1.77 8.70
CA LEU A 110 4.66 2.73 8.92
C LEU A 110 3.56 2.15 9.81
N THR A 111 3.20 0.89 9.59
CA THR A 111 2.20 0.16 10.40
C THR A 111 2.61 0.12 11.88
N GLN A 112 3.87 -0.26 12.15
CA GLN A 112 4.42 -0.29 13.51
C GLN A 112 4.44 1.10 14.15
N GLN A 113 4.87 2.12 13.40
CA GLN A 113 4.91 3.51 13.87
C GLN A 113 3.52 4.02 14.25
N LYS A 114 2.52 3.80 13.39
CA LYS A 114 1.14 4.29 13.60
C LYS A 114 0.45 3.56 14.75
N ASN A 115 0.63 2.25 14.89
CA ASN A 115 0.17 1.50 16.06
C ASN A 115 0.73 2.05 17.38
N GLY A 116 1.99 2.50 17.39
CA GLY A 116 2.59 3.10 18.59
C GLY A 116 2.18 4.54 18.86
N SER A 117 1.67 5.26 17.85
CA SER A 117 1.44 6.71 17.93
C SER A 117 -0.04 7.09 18.10
N ILE A 118 -0.98 6.26 17.63
CA ILE A 118 -2.41 6.55 17.66
C ILE A 118 -3.09 5.64 18.68
N HIS A 119 -3.51 6.22 19.80
CA HIS A 119 -4.15 5.47 20.89
C HIS A 119 -5.48 4.84 20.44
N GLY A 120 -5.64 3.54 20.67
CA GLY A 120 -6.85 2.79 20.31
C GLY A 120 -6.92 2.33 18.86
N LEU A 121 -5.97 2.73 18.01
CA LEU A 121 -5.84 2.23 16.65
C LEU A 121 -5.09 0.89 16.64
N ARG A 122 -5.63 -0.07 15.89
CA ARG A 122 -4.97 -1.32 15.56
C ARG A 122 -4.88 -1.46 14.05
N ILE A 123 -3.65 -1.59 13.58
CA ILE A 123 -3.32 -1.84 12.18
C ILE A 123 -2.59 -3.18 12.09
N ASP A 124 -3.14 -4.11 11.32
CA ASP A 124 -2.49 -5.36 10.98
C ASP A 124 -1.94 -5.29 9.55
N TYR A 125 -0.67 -5.66 9.36
CA TYR A 125 -0.07 -5.81 8.03
C TYR A 125 -0.28 -7.24 7.52
N TYR A 126 -0.78 -7.37 6.29
CA TYR A 126 -0.99 -8.65 5.65
C TYR A 126 0.02 -8.86 4.51
N ASP A 127 0.94 -9.79 4.71
CA ASP A 127 1.94 -10.17 3.70
C ASP A 127 1.30 -11.03 2.60
N THR A 128 1.30 -10.50 1.38
CA THR A 128 0.88 -11.21 0.15
C THR A 128 2.06 -11.58 -0.74
N TYR A 129 3.28 -11.19 -0.38
CA TYR A 129 4.46 -11.36 -1.22
C TYR A 129 4.98 -12.81 -1.20
N GLY A 130 4.99 -13.44 -0.02
CA GLY A 130 5.43 -14.83 0.17
C GLY A 130 4.32 -15.88 0.10
N LYS A 131 3.14 -15.53 -0.45
CA LYS A 131 1.93 -16.37 -0.47
C LYS A 131 1.69 -17.00 -1.84
#